data_AF-U7LEC9-F1
#
_entry.id   AF-U7LEC9-F1
#
_cell.length_a   1.000
_cell.length_b   1.000
_cell.length_c   1.000
_cell.angle_alpha   90.00
_cell.angle_beta   90.00
_cell.angle_gamma   90.00
#
_symmetry.space_group_name_H-M   'P 1'
#
loop_
_entity.id
_entity.type
_entity.pdbx_description
1 polymer ?
#
loop_
_entity_poly.entity_id
_entity_poly.type
_entity_poly.pdbx_seq_one_letter_code
_entity_poly.pdbx_strand_id
1 'polypeptide(L)'
;MAAKKNAKKNTKPTNDWFNYTTSNGDDITLPPIDSIITVGDRRRAKRDGLDDEDFSWMILERAADKSDDGTLDVIDNMHMDEFNTFMQDWSEGGDKS
;
A
#
# COMPACT_ATOMS: atom_id res chain seq x y z
N MET A 1 -4.70 6.16 -40.04
CA MET A 1 -5.55 6.11 -38.83
C MET A 1 -4.69 5.73 -37.64
N ALA A 2 -4.95 6.36 -36.50
CA ALA A 2 -4.02 6.61 -35.38
C ALA A 2 -3.22 5.40 -34.84
N ALA A 3 -1.93 5.64 -34.60
CA ALA A 3 -1.08 4.84 -33.72
C ALA A 3 -1.51 5.02 -32.26
N LYS A 4 -1.70 3.93 -31.52
CA LYS A 4 -1.73 3.95 -30.05
C LYS A 4 -0.71 2.96 -29.50
N LYS A 5 0.51 3.50 -29.43
CA LYS A 5 1.57 3.34 -28.43
C LYS A 5 1.53 2.07 -27.57
N ASN A 6 2.56 1.25 -27.79
CA ASN A 6 3.14 0.30 -26.84
C ASN A 6 3.20 0.89 -25.42
N ALA A 7 2.41 0.34 -24.50
CA ALA A 7 2.76 0.37 -23.09
C ALA A 7 3.61 -0.89 -22.82
N LYS A 8 4.91 -0.81 -23.13
CA LYS A 8 5.89 -1.69 -22.48
C LYS A 8 5.75 -1.39 -20.99
N LYS A 9 5.14 -2.29 -20.22
CA LYS A 9 5.29 -2.32 -18.76
C LYS A 9 6.79 -2.42 -18.52
N ASN A 10 7.37 -1.31 -18.09
CA ASN A 10 8.76 -1.20 -17.79
C ASN A 10 8.95 -1.97 -16.49
N THR A 11 9.24 -3.26 -16.58
CA THR A 11 9.70 -4.07 -15.46
C THR A 11 11.08 -3.53 -15.10
N LYS A 12 11.11 -2.58 -14.17
CA LYS A 12 12.32 -2.11 -13.48
C LYS A 12 12.31 -2.67 -12.04
N PRO A 13 13.49 -2.74 -11.41
CA PRO A 13 13.91 -3.88 -10.61
C PRO A 13 13.26 -3.91 -9.22
N THR A 14 13.29 -5.09 -8.62
CA THR A 14 12.79 -5.48 -7.31
C THR A 14 13.43 -4.68 -6.16
N ASN A 15 13.02 -3.43 -5.93
CA ASN A 15 13.33 -2.66 -4.71
C ASN A 15 12.32 -1.53 -4.42
N ASP A 16 11.05 -1.69 -4.82
CA ASP A 16 9.99 -0.67 -4.69
C ASP A 16 9.15 -0.83 -3.41
N TRP A 17 9.73 -1.38 -2.33
CA TRP A 17 9.02 -1.45 -1.06
C TRP A 17 8.98 -0.06 -0.43
N PHE A 18 7.82 0.29 0.10
CA PHE A 18 7.60 1.51 0.85
C PHE A 18 8.28 1.38 2.21
N ASN A 19 9.11 2.36 2.56
CA ASN A 19 9.77 2.43 3.87
C ASN A 19 9.29 3.69 4.57
N TYR A 20 8.93 3.56 5.85
CA TYR A 20 8.48 4.65 6.68
C TYR A 20 9.09 4.52 8.07
N THR A 21 9.74 5.59 8.55
CA THR A 21 10.24 5.65 9.93
C THR A 21 9.25 6.45 10.75
N THR A 22 8.69 5.80 11.77
CA THR A 22 7.74 6.42 12.69
C THR A 22 8.40 7.50 13.55
N SER A 23 7.59 8.36 14.15
CA SER A 23 8.01 9.37 15.12
C SER A 23 8.71 8.78 16.35
N ASN A 24 8.40 7.53 16.69
CA ASN A 24 9.01 6.76 17.77
C ASN A 24 10.36 6.12 17.38
N GLY A 25 10.72 6.17 16.09
CA GLY A 25 11.97 5.63 15.56
C GLY A 25 11.88 4.17 15.10
N ASP A 26 10.67 3.59 15.06
CA ASP A 26 10.44 2.25 14.49
C ASP A 26 10.33 2.34 12.96
N ASP A 27 10.96 1.41 12.26
CA ASP A 27 10.94 1.32 10.81
C ASP A 27 9.87 0.34 10.32
N ILE A 28 9.10 0.77 9.32
CA ILE A 28 8.04 0.00 8.68
C ILE A 28 8.37 -0.17 7.22
N THR A 29 8.35 -1.41 6.76
CA THR A 29 8.61 -1.75 5.36
C THR A 29 7.38 -2.46 4.80
N LEU A 30 6.64 -1.85 3.88
CA LEU A 30 5.46 -2.44 3.23
C LEU A 30 5.67 -2.62 1.73
N PRO A 31 5.09 -3.68 1.12
CA PRO A 31 5.01 -3.76 -0.33
C PRO A 31 4.15 -2.62 -0.90
N PRO A 32 4.37 -2.20 -2.15
CA PRO A 32 3.57 -1.16 -2.78
C PRO A 32 2.13 -1.66 -3.00
N ILE A 33 1.14 -0.79 -2.80
CA ILE A 33 -0.30 -1.14 -2.85
C ILE A 33 -0.66 -1.90 -4.15
N ASP A 34 -0.19 -1.43 -5.30
CA ASP A 34 -0.46 -2.04 -6.61
C ASP A 34 0.06 -3.48 -6.75
N SER A 35 0.99 -3.91 -5.90
CA SER A 35 1.49 -5.30 -5.86
C SER A 35 0.62 -6.23 -4.99
N ILE A 36 -0.27 -5.65 -4.18
CA ILE A 36 -1.10 -6.33 -3.20
C ILE A 36 -2.53 -6.48 -3.73
N ILE A 37 -3.01 -5.44 -4.40
CA ILE A 37 -4.39 -5.37 -4.88
C ILE A 37 -4.51 -5.76 -6.35
N THR A 38 -5.56 -6.50 -6.67
CA THR A 38 -5.97 -6.71 -8.05
C THR A 38 -7.29 -6.00 -8.34
N VAL A 39 -7.56 -5.74 -9.63
CA VAL A 39 -8.86 -5.27 -10.09
C VAL A 39 -9.98 -6.24 -9.67
N GLY A 40 -9.68 -7.54 -9.55
CA GLY A 40 -10.61 -8.55 -9.08
C GLY A 40 -11.01 -8.36 -7.61
N ASP A 41 -10.09 -7.93 -6.77
CA ASP A 41 -10.34 -7.66 -5.35
C ASP A 41 -11.23 -6.43 -5.18
N ARG A 42 -10.91 -5.34 -5.90
CA ARG A 42 -11.75 -4.14 -5.90
C ARG A 42 -13.16 -4.41 -6.42
N ARG A 43 -13.31 -5.28 -7.44
CA ARG A 43 -14.62 -5.69 -7.94
C ARG A 43 -15.38 -6.55 -6.90
N ARG A 44 -14.70 -7.43 -6.18
CA ARG A 44 -15.30 -8.25 -5.11
C ARG A 44 -15.74 -7.38 -3.95
N ALA A 45 -14.89 -6.47 -3.48
CA ALA A 45 -15.22 -5.52 -2.42
C ALA A 45 -16.50 -4.74 -2.74
N LYS A 46 -16.57 -4.16 -3.95
CA LYS A 46 -17.78 -3.45 -4.42
C LYS A 46 -19.03 -4.32 -4.49
N ARG A 47 -18.90 -5.60 -4.86
CA ARG A 47 -20.02 -6.54 -4.90
C ARG A 47 -20.49 -6.90 -3.49
N ASP A 48 -19.55 -7.06 -2.57
CA ASP A 48 -19.79 -7.52 -1.22
C ASP A 48 -20.22 -6.37 -0.29
N GLY A 49 -20.21 -5.13 -0.81
CA GLY A 49 -20.71 -3.93 -0.11
C GLY A 49 -19.72 -3.32 0.86
N LEU A 50 -18.44 -3.68 0.76
CA LEU A 50 -17.35 -3.06 1.53
C LEU A 50 -17.19 -1.60 1.12
N ASP A 51 -17.07 -0.73 2.12
CA ASP A 51 -16.72 0.67 1.89
C ASP A 51 -15.21 0.82 1.62
N ASP A 52 -14.80 2.04 1.26
CA ASP A 52 -13.41 2.32 0.92
C ASP A 52 -12.48 2.25 2.16
N GLU A 53 -13.02 2.44 3.38
CA GLU A 53 -12.27 2.38 4.63
C GLU A 53 -11.96 0.92 5.01
N ASP A 54 -12.98 0.07 5.05
CA ASP A 54 -12.84 -1.38 5.26
C ASP A 54 -11.92 -2.02 4.21
N PHE A 55 -12.05 -1.58 2.95
CA PHE A 55 -11.18 -2.06 1.88
C PHE A 55 -9.72 -1.63 2.11
N SER A 56 -9.48 -0.42 2.61
CA SER A 56 -8.13 0.07 2.91
C SER A 56 -7.48 -0.70 4.06
N TRP A 57 -8.23 -0.99 5.13
CA TRP A 57 -7.78 -1.84 6.23
C TRP A 57 -7.44 -3.26 5.77
N MET A 58 -8.29 -3.87 4.95
CA MET A 58 -8.03 -5.19 4.37
C MET A 58 -6.72 -5.21 3.54
N ILE A 59 -6.41 -4.13 2.82
CA ILE A 59 -5.17 -4.02 2.04
C ILE A 59 -3.96 -3.89 2.96
N LEU A 60 -4.08 -3.09 4.03
CA LEU A 60 -3.03 -2.86 5.01
C LEU A 60 -2.64 -4.17 5.72
N GLU A 61 -3.63 -4.93 6.21
CA GLU A 61 -3.40 -6.24 6.82
C GLU A 61 -2.65 -7.17 5.85
N ARG A 62 -3.10 -7.22 4.60
CA ARG A 62 -2.48 -8.05 3.56
C ARG A 62 -1.07 -7.58 3.17
N ALA A 63 -0.76 -6.31 3.38
CA ALA A 63 0.58 -5.76 3.19
C ALA A 63 1.49 -6.20 4.32
N ALA A 64 1.04 -6.04 5.55
CA ALA A 64 1.79 -6.40 6.74
C ALA A 64 2.02 -7.91 6.84
N ASP A 65 1.07 -8.74 6.39
CA ASP A 65 1.24 -10.20 6.24
C ASP A 65 2.44 -10.59 5.35
N LYS A 66 2.84 -9.70 4.44
CA LYS A 66 3.99 -9.91 3.55
C LYS A 66 5.26 -9.22 4.05
N SER A 67 5.14 -8.42 5.08
CA SER A 67 6.23 -7.67 5.71
C SER A 67 6.80 -8.44 6.90
N ASP A 68 7.68 -7.79 7.66
CA ASP A 68 8.27 -8.39 8.85
C ASP A 68 7.21 -8.62 9.95
N ASP A 69 7.37 -9.72 10.68
CA ASP A 69 6.52 -10.04 11.84
C ASP A 69 6.53 -8.88 12.84
N GLY A 70 5.34 -8.43 13.24
CA GLY A 70 5.14 -7.29 14.15
C GLY A 70 4.95 -5.93 13.47
N THR A 71 4.94 -5.87 12.13
CA THR A 71 4.65 -4.61 11.40
C THR A 71 3.27 -4.03 11.77
N LEU A 72 2.24 -4.87 11.93
CA LEU A 72 0.92 -4.41 12.41
C LEU A 72 0.99 -3.85 13.83
N ASP A 73 1.77 -4.46 14.72
CA ASP A 73 1.90 -3.97 16.10
C ASP A 73 2.52 -2.55 16.13
N VAL A 74 3.45 -2.25 15.22
CA VAL A 74 4.01 -0.90 15.09
C VAL A 74 2.94 0.08 14.58
N ILE A 75 2.17 -0.33 13.56
CA ILE A 75 1.11 0.50 12.97
C ILE A 75 -0.01 0.77 13.99
N ASP A 76 -0.44 -0.24 14.74
CA ASP A 76 -1.48 -0.13 15.76
C ASP A 76 -1.08 0.79 16.93
N ASN A 77 0.23 0.92 17.19
CA ASN A 77 0.77 1.82 18.20
C ASN A 77 0.99 3.26 17.71
N MET A 78 0.75 3.55 16.42
CA MET A 78 0.85 4.91 15.90
C MET A 78 -0.26 5.81 16.43
N HIS A 79 0.04 7.10 16.51
CA HIS A 79 -1.01 8.11 16.67
C HIS A 79 -1.83 8.25 15.38
N MET A 80 -3.13 8.51 15.51
CA MET A 80 -4.04 8.63 14.35
C MET A 80 -3.59 9.69 13.33
N ASP A 81 -2.98 10.79 13.78
CA ASP A 81 -2.47 11.84 12.89
C ASP A 81 -1.30 11.34 12.04
N GLU A 82 -0.40 10.57 12.64
CA GLU A 82 0.75 9.93 11.97
C GLU A 82 0.29 8.81 11.04
N PHE A 83 -0.66 8.00 11.49
CA PHE A 83 -1.26 6.93 10.69
C PHE A 83 -1.89 7.46 9.40
N ASN A 84 -2.61 8.60 9.46
CA ASN A 84 -3.19 9.22 8.27
C ASN A 84 -2.12 9.66 7.26
N THR A 85 -1.00 10.23 7.74
CA THR A 85 0.14 10.59 6.89
C THR A 85 0.79 9.35 6.28
N PHE A 86 1.04 8.33 7.09
CA PHE A 86 1.57 7.04 6.64
C PHE A 86 0.71 6.41 5.53
N MET A 87 -0.61 6.32 5.74
CA MET A 87 -1.53 5.75 4.76
C MET A 87 -1.56 6.56 3.46
N GLN A 88 -1.48 7.89 3.55
CA GLN A 88 -1.40 8.76 2.39
C GLN A 88 -0.10 8.51 1.61
N ASP A 89 1.05 8.54 2.28
CA ASP A 89 2.37 8.35 1.67
C ASP A 89 2.48 6.97 1.01
N TRP A 90 1.97 5.95 1.68
CA TRP A 90 1.92 4.59 1.16
C TRP A 90 1.02 4.46 -0.07
N SER A 91 -0.14 5.14 -0.07
CA SER A 91 -1.03 5.18 -1.23
C SER A 91 -0.47 5.96 -2.42
N GLU A 92 0.37 6.96 -2.19
CA GLU A 92 0.99 7.75 -3.26
C GLU A 92 2.25 7.08 -3.86
N GLY A 93 2.74 6.04 -3.18
CA GLY A 93 3.84 5.18 -3.59
C GLY A 93 5.20 5.57 -3.01
N GLY A 94 5.24 6.34 -1.92
CA GLY A 94 6.46 6.99 -1.44
C GLY A 94 6.96 8.07 -2.40
N ASP A 95 7.65 9.07 -1.87
CA ASP A 95 8.07 10.30 -2.55
C ASP A 95 8.55 10.06 -4.00
N LYS A 96 7.81 10.61 -4.97
CA LYS A 96 8.24 10.73 -6.36
C LYS A 96 9.29 11.85 -6.44
N SER A 97 10.51 11.58 -5.99
CA SER A 97 11.68 12.41 -6.34
C SER A 97 12.26 12.03 -7.70
#